data_AF-J5J2I5-F1
#
_entry.id   AF-J5J2I5-F1
#
_cell.length_a   1.000
_cell.length_b   1.000
_cell.length_c   1.000
_cell.angle_alpha   90.00
_cell.angle_beta   90.00
_cell.angle_gamma   90.00
#
_symmetry.space_group_name_H-M   'P 1'
#
loop_
_entity.id
_entity.type
_entity.pdbx_description
1 polymer ?
#
loop_
_entity_poly.entity_id
_entity_poly.type
_entity_poly.pdbx_seq_one_letter_code
_entity_poly.pdbx_strand_id
1 'polypeptide(L)'
;MDTTDPQDHLLQSTKEDIMTFLEWMLDTHGKIRKRSTVHAYKRILFQVYRKSAGVDFDKLANEDINDYINGYLTIRYNLDTSVKEKPVMNIDDVYLVLHHHWVLDTSVFPDERQRIQLALLILIQAYTATRPRVLAYKKLSEKAIADHYYGSENGEDQPKYAEDWDAEEDDFKTICYRDVKLVLLKDPDGGRDLPVMEVTLRFTKGWERRENPKTFIFYEVDTLLFDAILPFLSLALLDNAFKSDVQSVEDFYRIRVRAPRHSIDFDWKDDIKDTPIFRQALVAHEGTIQTSPTEALHYHTYLYYLQRLGLTTGFMQILNPYCIRRGSGEAVEAVGTQAQLQQVIQHKEAATYQAYINQRVQCDTVAAFLGQPSNKALLKAAGHMSRFVDPRAPTHASTVKLNEIKTDTTLIKFIELRDSLSSEVRRESGTIKEAKSKGTKLY
;
A
#
# COMPACT_ATOMS: atom_id res chain seq x y z
N MET A 1 -37.92 18.73 26.29
CA MET A 1 -36.60 18.11 26.13
C MET A 1 -35.75 19.17 25.47
N ASP A 2 -34.86 19.79 26.24
CA ASP A 2 -33.94 20.80 25.73
C ASP A 2 -33.13 20.20 24.59
N THR A 3 -33.24 20.80 23.41
CA THR A 3 -32.36 20.51 22.28
C THR A 3 -31.02 21.20 22.55
N THR A 4 -30.28 20.70 23.53
CA THR A 4 -28.88 21.07 23.71
C THR A 4 -28.13 20.60 22.48
N ASP A 5 -27.34 21.48 21.85
CA ASP A 5 -26.50 21.10 20.73
C ASP A 5 -25.60 19.92 21.17
N PRO A 6 -25.61 18.77 20.45
CA PRO A 6 -24.75 17.64 20.77
C PRO A 6 -23.28 18.01 20.92
N GLN A 7 -22.82 19.03 20.19
CA GLN A 7 -21.45 19.54 20.32
C GLN A 7 -21.23 20.24 21.66
N ASP A 8 -22.14 21.10 22.09
CA ASP A 8 -22.06 21.78 23.39
C ASP A 8 -22.13 20.79 24.55
N HIS A 9 -22.96 19.75 24.43
CA HIS A 9 -23.03 18.69 25.44
C HIS A 9 -21.71 17.91 25.54
N LEU A 10 -21.10 17.57 24.39
CA LEU A 10 -19.80 16.89 24.35
C LEU A 10 -18.69 17.74 24.98
N LEU A 11 -18.70 19.06 24.75
CA LEU A 11 -17.70 19.99 25.29
C LEU A 11 -17.82 20.15 26.81
N GLN A 12 -19.02 20.03 27.35
CA GLN A 12 -19.31 20.13 28.79
C GLN A 12 -19.29 18.77 29.51
N SER A 13 -19.05 17.68 28.77
CA SER A 13 -19.11 16.32 29.31
C SER A 13 -18.08 16.10 30.41
N THR A 14 -18.56 15.62 31.55
CA THR A 14 -17.76 15.11 32.67
C THR A 14 -17.34 13.66 32.44
N LYS A 15 -16.50 13.11 33.31
CA LYS A 15 -16.14 11.68 33.23
C LYS A 15 -17.35 10.78 33.47
N GLU A 16 -18.26 11.20 34.36
CA GLU A 16 -19.50 10.50 34.69
C GLU A 16 -20.44 10.42 33.48
N ASP A 17 -20.51 11.49 32.66
CA ASP A 17 -21.29 11.49 31.42
C ASP A 17 -20.73 10.47 30.41
N ILE A 18 -19.40 10.41 30.27
CA ILE A 18 -18.75 9.42 29.41
C ILE A 18 -18.99 7.99 29.91
N MET A 19 -18.89 7.77 31.23
CA MET A 19 -19.17 6.45 31.83
C MET A 19 -20.61 6.02 31.57
N THR A 20 -21.56 6.93 31.78
CA THR A 20 -23.00 6.70 31.53
C THR A 20 -23.27 6.41 30.06
N PHE A 21 -22.62 7.15 29.15
CA PHE A 21 -22.71 6.89 27.71
C PHE A 21 -22.21 5.49 27.34
N LEU A 22 -21.10 5.03 27.92
CA LEU A 22 -20.55 3.70 27.66
C LEU A 22 -21.45 2.58 28.18
N GLU A 23 -22.11 2.78 29.33
CA GLU A 23 -23.16 1.87 29.83
C GLU A 23 -24.35 1.83 28.87
N TRP A 24 -24.91 3.00 28.53
CA TRP A 24 -26.03 3.10 27.61
C TRP A 24 -25.72 2.43 26.26
N MET A 25 -24.50 2.60 25.74
CA MET A 25 -24.04 1.95 24.51
C MET A 25 -24.05 0.43 24.64
N LEU A 26 -23.60 -0.11 25.77
CA LEU A 26 -23.59 -1.56 26.02
C LEU A 26 -25.00 -2.12 26.27
N ASP A 27 -25.86 -1.37 26.94
CA ASP A 27 -27.27 -1.72 27.15
C ASP A 27 -28.05 -1.74 25.84
N THR A 28 -27.80 -0.75 24.97
CA THR A 28 -28.50 -0.57 23.70
C THR A 28 -27.99 -1.54 22.63
N HIS A 29 -26.67 -1.78 22.59
CA HIS A 29 -26.02 -2.58 21.54
C HIS A 29 -25.43 -3.88 22.10
N GLY A 30 -26.30 -4.86 22.40
CA GLY A 30 -25.91 -6.19 22.92
C GLY A 30 -24.99 -7.05 22.02
N LYS A 31 -24.65 -6.57 20.80
CA LYS A 31 -23.62 -7.16 19.93
C LYS A 31 -22.20 -6.84 20.42
N ILE A 32 -22.00 -5.79 21.22
CA ILE A 32 -20.69 -5.41 21.75
C ILE A 32 -20.33 -6.33 22.91
N ARG A 33 -19.50 -7.34 22.62
CA ARG A 33 -19.09 -8.35 23.62
C ARG A 33 -17.63 -8.31 24.01
N LYS A 34 -16.82 -7.45 23.37
CA LYS A 34 -15.37 -7.40 23.56
C LYS A 34 -14.94 -6.12 24.26
N ARG A 35 -14.15 -6.23 25.33
CA ARG A 35 -13.62 -5.06 26.06
C ARG A 35 -12.81 -4.12 25.18
N SER A 36 -12.02 -4.68 24.26
CA SER A 36 -11.24 -3.90 23.29
C SER A 36 -12.10 -3.05 22.36
N THR A 37 -13.33 -3.49 22.08
CA THR A 37 -14.29 -2.75 21.25
C THR A 37 -14.78 -1.51 22.01
N VAL A 38 -15.13 -1.64 23.29
CA VAL A 38 -15.51 -0.49 24.15
C VAL A 38 -14.39 0.55 24.18
N HIS A 39 -13.14 0.12 24.38
CA HIS A 39 -11.97 1.01 24.28
C HIS A 39 -11.82 1.67 22.90
N ALA A 40 -12.24 1.02 21.81
CA ALA A 40 -12.22 1.61 20.48
C ALA A 40 -13.28 2.72 20.34
N TYR A 41 -14.53 2.47 20.78
CA TYR A 41 -15.58 3.50 20.79
C TYR A 41 -15.19 4.70 21.64
N LYS A 42 -14.66 4.49 22.86
CA LYS A 42 -14.16 5.58 23.70
C LYS A 42 -13.10 6.42 22.98
N ARG A 43 -12.13 5.78 22.32
CA ARG A 43 -11.08 6.50 21.58
C ARG A 43 -11.66 7.33 20.42
N ILE A 44 -12.68 6.85 19.74
CA ILE A 44 -13.36 7.59 18.68
C ILE A 44 -14.08 8.81 19.27
N LEU A 45 -14.85 8.62 20.34
CA LEU A 45 -15.52 9.72 21.04
C LEU A 45 -14.51 10.81 21.45
N PHE A 46 -13.34 10.40 21.95
CA PHE A 46 -12.30 11.34 22.35
C PHE A 46 -11.61 12.02 21.17
N GLN A 47 -11.55 11.37 20.00
CA GLN A 47 -11.12 12.04 18.77
C GLN A 47 -12.12 13.09 18.31
N VAL A 48 -13.42 12.83 18.45
CA VAL A 48 -14.48 13.82 18.18
C VAL A 48 -14.36 14.98 19.17
N TYR A 49 -14.25 14.70 20.47
CA TYR A 49 -14.02 15.72 21.50
C TYR A 49 -12.83 16.60 21.16
N ARG A 50 -11.66 16.01 20.84
CA ARG A 50 -10.46 16.76 20.49
C ARG A 50 -10.66 17.66 19.27
N LYS A 51 -11.39 17.19 18.25
CA LYS A 51 -11.69 18.00 17.06
C LYS A 51 -12.62 19.17 17.39
N SER A 52 -13.59 18.98 18.28
CA SER A 52 -14.55 20.00 18.69
C SER A 52 -13.97 21.01 19.69
N ALA A 53 -13.23 20.54 20.69
CA ALA A 53 -12.69 21.35 21.79
C ALA A 53 -11.31 21.98 21.46
N GLY A 54 -10.59 21.45 20.48
CA GLY A 54 -9.20 21.83 20.18
C GLY A 54 -8.17 21.32 21.20
N VAL A 55 -8.59 20.64 22.27
CA VAL A 55 -7.75 20.10 23.34
C VAL A 55 -8.06 18.63 23.61
N ASP A 56 -7.10 17.90 24.17
CA ASP A 56 -7.32 16.52 24.59
C ASP A 56 -8.19 16.47 25.86
N PHE A 57 -9.01 15.42 26.00
CA PHE A 57 -9.81 15.19 27.20
C PHE A 57 -8.92 15.00 28.43
N ASP A 58 -9.42 15.37 29.63
CA ASP A 58 -8.64 15.31 30.86
C ASP A 58 -8.03 13.93 31.10
N LYS A 59 -6.73 13.91 31.42
CA LYS A 59 -5.94 12.67 31.47
C LYS A 59 -6.33 11.81 32.67
N LEU A 60 -6.55 12.42 33.84
CA LEU A 60 -6.91 11.69 35.06
C LEU A 60 -8.33 11.11 34.93
N ALA A 61 -9.27 11.91 34.43
CA ALA A 61 -10.60 11.45 34.08
C ALA A 61 -10.59 10.28 33.07
N ASN A 62 -9.72 10.34 32.06
CA ASN A 62 -9.56 9.26 31.09
C ASN A 62 -9.01 7.96 31.72
N GLU A 63 -8.13 8.07 32.72
CA GLU A 63 -7.64 6.94 33.52
C GLU A 63 -8.78 6.32 34.35
N ASP A 64 -9.58 7.14 35.04
CA ASP A 64 -10.77 6.68 35.76
C ASP A 64 -11.76 5.95 34.84
N ILE A 65 -11.99 6.47 33.63
CA ILE A 65 -12.86 5.82 32.64
C ILE A 65 -12.25 4.48 32.16
N ASN A 66 -10.92 4.39 32.04
CA ASN A 66 -10.29 3.10 31.72
C ASN A 66 -10.52 2.07 32.82
N ASP A 67 -10.38 2.47 34.08
CA ASP A 67 -10.60 1.61 35.23
C ASP A 67 -12.07 1.19 35.32
N TYR A 68 -12.99 2.09 35.00
CA TYR A 68 -14.41 1.79 34.88
C TYR A 68 -14.71 0.73 33.81
N ILE A 69 -14.11 0.89 32.61
CA ILE A 69 -14.23 -0.10 31.53
C ILE A 69 -13.64 -1.44 31.97
N ASN A 70 -12.43 -1.43 32.54
CA ASN A 70 -11.68 -2.63 32.87
C ASN A 70 -12.27 -3.39 34.07
N GLY A 71 -12.92 -2.69 35.00
CA GLY A 71 -13.59 -3.24 36.16
C GLY A 71 -15.10 -3.39 35.92
N TYR A 72 -15.86 -2.38 36.32
CA TYR A 72 -17.33 -2.46 36.39
C TYR A 72 -17.99 -2.90 35.08
N LEU A 73 -17.68 -2.27 33.94
CA LEU A 73 -18.31 -2.64 32.67
C LEU A 73 -17.92 -4.04 32.21
N THR A 74 -16.65 -4.41 32.39
CA THR A 74 -16.19 -5.77 32.04
C THR A 74 -16.92 -6.83 32.85
N ILE A 75 -17.12 -6.61 34.15
CA ILE A 75 -17.82 -7.55 35.03
C ILE A 75 -19.32 -7.56 34.73
N ARG A 76 -19.97 -6.39 34.69
CA ARG A 76 -21.42 -6.25 34.51
C ARG A 76 -21.91 -6.82 33.18
N TYR A 77 -21.19 -6.55 32.09
CA TYR A 77 -21.56 -6.99 30.73
C TYR A 77 -20.85 -8.27 30.30
N ASN A 78 -20.09 -8.91 31.20
CA ASN A 78 -19.29 -10.10 30.91
C ASN A 78 -18.44 -9.92 29.63
N LEU A 79 -17.74 -8.79 29.54
CA LEU A 79 -16.98 -8.44 28.34
C LEU A 79 -15.80 -9.39 28.17
N ASP A 80 -15.69 -9.95 26.98
CA ASP A 80 -14.63 -10.85 26.60
C ASP A 80 -13.29 -10.08 26.56
N THR A 81 -12.38 -10.49 27.44
CA THR A 81 -11.01 -9.97 27.59
C THR A 81 -9.96 -10.86 26.92
N SER A 82 -10.38 -11.99 26.33
CA SER A 82 -9.47 -12.93 25.68
C SER A 82 -8.76 -12.25 24.52
N VAL A 83 -7.44 -12.43 24.53
CA VAL A 83 -6.57 -12.05 23.41
C VAL A 83 -6.61 -13.21 22.44
N LYS A 84 -7.12 -12.95 21.23
CA LYS A 84 -7.03 -13.94 20.15
C LYS A 84 -5.58 -14.12 19.74
N GLU A 85 -5.17 -15.37 19.56
CA GLU A 85 -3.91 -15.69 18.94
C GLU A 85 -3.82 -14.99 17.58
N LYS A 86 -2.60 -14.56 17.26
CA LYS A 86 -2.30 -13.82 16.06
C LYS A 86 -1.61 -14.76 15.07
N PRO A 87 -2.36 -15.51 14.22
CA PRO A 87 -1.75 -16.50 13.33
C PRO A 87 -0.77 -15.86 12.35
N VAL A 88 0.31 -16.57 12.08
CA VAL A 88 1.40 -16.14 11.21
C VAL A 88 1.46 -17.10 10.04
N MET A 89 1.77 -16.58 8.84
CA MET A 89 2.08 -17.43 7.68
C MET A 89 3.55 -17.30 7.35
N ASN A 90 4.33 -18.35 7.61
CA ASN A 90 5.73 -18.43 7.21
C ASN A 90 5.86 -18.91 5.74
N ILE A 91 7.09 -19.25 5.33
CA ILE A 91 7.36 -19.78 3.99
C ILE A 91 6.59 -21.08 3.70
N ASP A 92 6.52 -22.02 4.64
CA ASP A 92 5.85 -23.30 4.47
C ASP A 92 4.34 -23.11 4.32
N ASP A 93 3.76 -22.19 5.09
CA ASP A 93 2.34 -21.87 4.98
C ASP A 93 2.00 -21.25 3.62
N VAL A 94 2.84 -20.33 3.13
CA VAL A 94 2.68 -19.75 1.79
C VAL A 94 2.92 -20.79 0.70
N TYR A 95 3.87 -21.70 0.88
CA TYR A 95 4.07 -22.84 -0.02
C TYR A 95 2.79 -23.68 -0.13
N LEU A 96 2.20 -24.08 1.00
CA LEU A 96 1.00 -24.91 1.01
C LEU A 96 -0.16 -24.21 0.28
N VAL A 97 -0.36 -22.92 0.55
CA VAL A 97 -1.40 -22.13 -0.13
C VAL A 97 -1.15 -21.99 -1.62
N LEU A 98 0.08 -21.67 -2.05
CA LEU A 98 0.41 -21.50 -3.47
C LEU A 98 0.44 -22.83 -4.23
N HIS A 99 0.95 -23.89 -3.61
CA HIS A 99 0.88 -25.24 -4.17
C HIS A 99 -0.58 -25.64 -4.37
N HIS A 100 -1.44 -25.46 -3.35
CA HIS A 100 -2.86 -25.76 -3.50
C HIS A 100 -3.49 -24.92 -4.62
N HIS A 101 -3.26 -23.61 -4.63
CA HIS A 101 -3.76 -22.66 -5.64
C HIS A 101 -3.42 -23.05 -7.09
N TRP A 102 -2.19 -23.53 -7.33
CA TRP A 102 -1.72 -23.88 -8.67
C TRP A 102 -1.99 -25.32 -9.08
N VAL A 103 -1.91 -26.26 -8.13
CA VAL A 103 -1.90 -27.70 -8.43
C VAL A 103 -3.23 -28.38 -8.12
N LEU A 104 -3.94 -27.92 -7.08
CA LEU A 104 -5.09 -28.63 -6.50
C LEU A 104 -6.41 -27.86 -6.61
N ASP A 105 -6.37 -26.53 -6.74
CA ASP A 105 -7.56 -25.69 -6.69
C ASP A 105 -8.38 -25.78 -7.99
N THR A 106 -9.43 -26.59 -7.94
CA THR A 106 -10.42 -26.74 -9.02
C THR A 106 -11.53 -25.69 -8.97
N SER A 107 -11.44 -24.68 -8.10
CA SER A 107 -12.46 -23.64 -7.99
C SER A 107 -12.56 -22.83 -9.28
N VAL A 108 -13.79 -22.47 -9.62
CA VAL A 108 -14.07 -21.53 -10.71
C VAL A 108 -13.74 -20.12 -10.22
N PHE A 109 -12.82 -19.45 -10.91
CA PHE A 109 -12.62 -18.02 -10.77
C PHE A 109 -13.54 -17.27 -11.73
N PRO A 110 -13.86 -15.99 -11.45
CA PRO A 110 -14.58 -15.14 -12.40
C PRO A 110 -13.98 -15.15 -13.81
N ASP A 111 -12.64 -15.08 -13.88
CA ASP A 111 -11.84 -15.39 -15.05
C ASP A 111 -10.46 -15.91 -14.59
N GLU A 112 -9.69 -16.53 -15.49
CA GLU A 112 -8.40 -17.13 -15.13
C GLU A 112 -7.29 -16.09 -14.87
N ARG A 113 -7.46 -14.83 -15.28
CA ARG A 113 -6.57 -13.74 -14.87
C ARG A 113 -6.63 -13.54 -13.35
N GLN A 114 -7.79 -13.75 -12.73
CA GLN A 114 -7.93 -13.70 -11.26
C GLN A 114 -7.03 -14.71 -10.54
N ARG A 115 -6.81 -15.89 -11.13
CA ARG A 115 -5.91 -16.92 -10.57
C ARG A 115 -4.46 -16.45 -10.57
N ILE A 116 -4.00 -15.90 -11.69
CA ILE A 116 -2.62 -15.38 -11.83
C ILE A 116 -2.39 -14.23 -10.85
N GLN A 117 -3.33 -13.28 -10.79
CA GLN A 117 -3.16 -12.12 -9.93
C GLN A 117 -3.17 -12.47 -8.45
N LEU A 118 -3.95 -13.48 -8.02
CA LEU A 118 -3.96 -13.91 -6.61
C LEU A 118 -2.60 -14.41 -6.15
N ALA A 119 -1.93 -15.23 -6.97
CA ALA A 119 -0.58 -15.70 -6.69
C ALA A 119 0.41 -14.54 -6.56
N LEU A 120 0.38 -13.61 -7.53
CA LEU A 120 1.23 -12.41 -7.46
C LEU A 120 0.93 -11.55 -6.22
N LEU A 121 -0.34 -11.41 -5.84
CA LEU A 121 -0.76 -10.59 -4.71
C LEU A 121 -0.24 -11.16 -3.38
N ILE A 122 -0.31 -12.49 -3.22
CA ILE A 122 0.28 -13.21 -2.08
C ILE A 122 1.78 -12.98 -2.02
N LEU A 123 2.50 -13.14 -3.14
CA LEU A 123 3.96 -12.98 -3.21
C LEU A 123 4.41 -11.54 -2.97
N ILE A 124 3.77 -10.54 -3.60
CA ILE A 124 4.06 -9.13 -3.35
C ILE A 124 3.79 -8.80 -1.88
N GLN A 125 2.72 -9.32 -1.27
CA GLN A 125 2.46 -9.08 0.14
C GLN A 125 3.53 -9.74 1.03
N ALA A 126 3.92 -10.98 0.73
CA ALA A 126 4.94 -11.73 1.46
C ALA A 126 6.31 -11.03 1.42
N TYR A 127 6.71 -10.49 0.26
CA TYR A 127 8.02 -9.86 0.08
C TYR A 127 8.07 -8.37 0.43
N THR A 128 6.93 -7.71 0.65
CA THR A 128 6.91 -6.29 1.04
C THR A 128 6.41 -6.05 2.45
N ALA A 129 5.89 -7.10 3.10
CA ALA A 129 5.10 -7.01 4.33
C ALA A 129 3.97 -5.96 4.24
N THR A 130 3.53 -5.55 3.06
CA THR A 130 2.65 -4.37 2.94
C THR A 130 1.26 -4.61 3.52
N ARG A 131 0.59 -3.52 3.89
CA ARG A 131 -0.83 -3.60 4.31
C ARG A 131 -1.67 -3.93 3.08
N PRO A 132 -2.72 -4.75 3.22
CA PRO A 132 -3.53 -5.18 2.08
C PRO A 132 -4.17 -4.01 1.34
N ARG A 133 -4.48 -2.91 2.03
CA ARG A 133 -5.06 -1.70 1.42
C ARG A 133 -4.19 -1.08 0.32
N VAL A 134 -2.88 -1.32 0.34
CA VAL A 134 -1.95 -0.81 -0.69
C VAL A 134 -2.07 -1.59 -2.00
N LEU A 135 -2.55 -2.85 -1.94
CA LEU A 135 -2.68 -3.75 -3.10
C LEU A 135 -4.15 -3.91 -3.53
N ALA A 136 -5.09 -3.79 -2.60
CA ALA A 136 -6.51 -3.95 -2.83
C ALA A 136 -7.29 -2.83 -2.11
N TYR A 137 -8.16 -2.15 -2.83
CA TYR A 137 -8.92 -1.01 -2.32
C TYR A 137 -10.10 -1.46 -1.45
N LYS A 138 -10.47 -0.65 -0.45
CA LYS A 138 -11.70 -0.87 0.33
C LYS A 138 -12.69 0.22 -0.04
N LYS A 139 -13.67 -0.08 -0.89
CA LYS A 139 -14.82 0.80 -1.16
C LYS A 139 -15.58 0.99 0.16
N LEU A 140 -15.72 2.23 0.61
CA LEU A 140 -16.50 2.58 1.80
C LEU A 140 -17.78 3.25 1.33
N SER A 141 -18.93 2.59 1.48
CA SER A 141 -20.22 3.28 1.36
C SER A 141 -20.59 3.93 2.70
N GLU A 142 -21.36 5.03 2.69
CA GLU A 142 -21.90 5.64 3.91
C GLU A 142 -22.64 4.60 4.77
N LYS A 143 -23.39 3.71 4.12
CA LYS A 143 -24.05 2.58 4.76
C LYS A 143 -23.07 1.58 5.39
N ALA A 144 -21.97 1.21 4.70
CA ALA A 144 -20.96 0.32 5.27
C ALA A 144 -20.21 0.97 6.45
N ILE A 145 -20.08 2.31 6.46
CA ILE A 145 -19.57 3.07 7.59
C ILE A 145 -20.58 3.01 8.75
N ALA A 146 -21.87 3.26 8.48
CA ALA A 146 -22.94 3.19 9.47
C ALA A 146 -23.06 1.77 10.07
N ASP A 147 -23.08 0.72 9.26
CA ASP A 147 -23.16 -0.68 9.71
C ASP A 147 -21.94 -1.09 10.55
N HIS A 148 -20.74 -0.58 10.23
CA HIS A 148 -19.52 -0.85 11.00
C HIS A 148 -19.58 -0.28 12.43
N TYR A 149 -20.27 0.85 12.63
CA TYR A 149 -20.32 1.54 13.93
C TYR A 149 -21.61 1.30 14.71
N TYR A 150 -22.74 1.12 14.04
CA TYR A 150 -24.06 1.05 14.68
C TYR A 150 -24.69 -0.35 14.54
N GLY A 151 -24.17 -1.18 13.63
CA GLY A 151 -24.69 -2.52 13.35
C GLY A 151 -26.04 -2.46 12.63
N SER A 152 -26.23 -3.28 11.60
CA SER A 152 -27.53 -3.35 10.94
C SER A 152 -28.62 -3.85 11.91
N GLU A 153 -29.73 -3.10 12.00
CA GLU A 153 -30.97 -3.52 12.67
C GLU A 153 -31.71 -4.61 11.88
N ASN A 154 -31.43 -4.72 10.58
CA ASN A 154 -32.07 -5.68 9.68
C ASN A 154 -31.02 -6.70 9.21
N GLY A 155 -31.21 -7.97 9.54
CA GLY A 155 -30.31 -9.09 9.22
C GLY A 155 -30.20 -9.45 7.73
N GLU A 156 -30.03 -8.47 6.84
CA GLU A 156 -29.67 -8.69 5.44
C GLU A 156 -28.15 -8.76 5.29
N ASP A 157 -27.62 -9.98 5.26
CA ASP A 157 -26.19 -10.31 5.06
C ASP A 157 -25.70 -10.10 3.61
N GLN A 158 -26.13 -9.04 2.92
CA GLN A 158 -25.57 -8.69 1.61
C GLN A 158 -24.75 -7.39 1.69
N PRO A 159 -23.45 -7.42 1.31
CA PRO A 159 -22.67 -6.20 1.21
C PRO A 159 -23.23 -5.34 0.07
N LYS A 160 -23.99 -4.29 0.41
CA LYS A 160 -24.49 -3.31 -0.56
C LYS A 160 -23.39 -2.27 -0.83
N TYR A 161 -22.75 -2.40 -1.99
CA TYR A 161 -21.73 -1.49 -2.50
C TYR A 161 -22.33 -0.09 -2.76
N ALA A 162 -21.54 0.98 -2.67
CA ALA A 162 -21.98 2.29 -3.14
C ALA A 162 -22.33 2.21 -4.63
N GLU A 163 -23.54 2.62 -4.99
CA GLU A 163 -24.09 2.50 -6.35
C GLU A 163 -23.39 3.45 -7.33
N ASP A 164 -22.97 4.64 -6.85
CA ASP A 164 -22.31 5.63 -7.68
C ASP A 164 -20.79 5.73 -7.42
N TRP A 165 -20.07 6.00 -8.50
CA TRP A 165 -18.63 6.20 -8.58
C TRP A 165 -18.31 7.69 -8.61
N ASP A 166 -17.43 8.15 -7.73
CA ASP A 166 -16.88 9.51 -7.76
C ASP A 166 -15.40 9.47 -8.13
N ALA A 167 -15.07 9.93 -9.34
CA ALA A 167 -13.71 9.95 -9.87
C ALA A 167 -12.72 10.79 -9.03
N GLU A 168 -13.21 11.81 -8.33
CA GLU A 168 -12.37 12.76 -7.59
C GLU A 168 -12.12 12.33 -6.15
N GLU A 169 -13.08 11.63 -5.51
CA GLU A 169 -12.92 11.08 -4.16
C GLU A 169 -12.40 9.63 -4.12
N ASP A 170 -12.72 8.80 -5.12
CA ASP A 170 -12.32 7.39 -5.23
C ASP A 170 -11.05 7.18 -6.11
N ASP A 171 -10.11 8.13 -6.15
CA ASP A 171 -8.77 7.87 -6.72
C ASP A 171 -8.19 6.63 -6.03
N PHE A 172 -8.13 5.51 -6.77
CA PHE A 172 -7.74 4.22 -6.23
C PHE A 172 -6.28 4.29 -5.83
N LYS A 173 -6.03 4.58 -4.56
CA LYS A 173 -4.72 4.60 -3.89
C LYS A 173 -4.15 3.17 -3.78
N THR A 174 -3.88 2.55 -4.92
CA THR A 174 -3.37 1.18 -5.09
C THR A 174 -2.13 1.18 -6.00
N ILE A 175 -1.54 0.01 -6.21
CA ILE A 175 -0.40 -0.17 -7.09
C ILE A 175 -0.82 -0.25 -8.57
N CYS A 176 -0.22 0.60 -9.40
CA CYS A 176 -0.43 0.64 -10.85
C CYS A 176 0.85 0.23 -11.61
N TYR A 177 0.77 0.07 -12.94
CA TYR A 177 1.94 -0.26 -13.76
C TYR A 177 3.09 0.76 -13.59
N ARG A 178 2.79 2.06 -13.45
CA ARG A 178 3.82 3.09 -13.18
C ARG A 178 4.65 2.86 -11.92
N ASP A 179 4.11 2.10 -10.96
CA ASP A 179 4.73 1.82 -9.68
C ASP A 179 5.69 0.62 -9.75
N VAL A 180 5.68 -0.11 -10.86
CA VAL A 180 6.55 -1.25 -11.10
C VAL A 180 7.50 -0.94 -12.24
N LYS A 181 8.80 -1.20 -12.05
CA LYS A 181 9.78 -1.22 -13.14
C LYS A 181 10.28 -2.63 -13.33
N LEU A 182 10.19 -3.13 -14.56
CA LEU A 182 10.85 -4.36 -14.95
C LEU A 182 12.19 -4.01 -15.59
N VAL A 183 13.25 -4.68 -15.15
CA VAL A 183 14.63 -4.41 -15.54
C VAL A 183 15.32 -5.73 -15.84
N LEU A 184 16.10 -5.79 -16.90
CA LEU A 184 17.02 -6.91 -17.16
C LEU A 184 18.44 -6.46 -16.82
N LEU A 185 19.08 -7.12 -15.86
CA LEU A 185 20.47 -6.87 -15.48
C LEU A 185 21.41 -7.75 -16.27
N LYS A 186 22.51 -7.16 -16.77
CA LYS A 186 23.55 -7.92 -17.47
C LYS A 186 24.25 -8.87 -16.50
N ASP A 187 24.36 -10.13 -16.89
CA ASP A 187 25.17 -11.09 -16.15
C ASP A 187 26.67 -10.76 -16.30
N PRO A 188 27.43 -10.62 -15.19
CA PRO A 188 28.85 -10.28 -15.26
C PRO A 188 29.71 -11.41 -15.83
N ASP A 189 29.28 -12.66 -15.68
CA ASP A 189 30.02 -13.87 -16.07
C ASP A 189 29.62 -14.37 -17.48
N GLY A 190 28.76 -13.64 -18.18
CA GLY A 190 28.28 -13.96 -19.53
C GLY A 190 27.15 -14.99 -19.58
N GLY A 191 26.60 -15.36 -18.43
CA GLY A 191 25.43 -16.23 -18.25
C GLY A 191 24.12 -15.59 -18.71
N ARG A 192 22.99 -16.08 -18.16
CA ARG A 192 21.67 -15.53 -18.45
C ARG A 192 21.53 -14.18 -17.74
N ASP A 193 21.17 -13.14 -18.48
CA ASP A 193 20.85 -11.84 -17.90
C ASP A 193 19.65 -11.98 -16.94
N LEU A 194 19.67 -11.25 -15.83
CA LEU A 194 18.78 -11.48 -14.68
C LEU A 194 17.62 -10.47 -14.66
N PRO A 195 16.36 -10.92 -14.77
CA PRO A 195 15.18 -10.10 -14.54
C PRO A 195 15.12 -9.63 -13.09
N VAL A 196 14.80 -8.35 -12.93
CA VAL A 196 14.60 -7.68 -11.66
C VAL A 196 13.35 -6.83 -11.77
N MET A 197 12.50 -6.91 -10.76
CA MET A 197 11.30 -6.10 -10.64
C MET A 197 11.44 -5.15 -9.44
N GLU A 198 11.36 -3.85 -9.70
CA GLU A 198 11.29 -2.83 -8.66
C GLU A 198 9.85 -2.44 -8.41
N VAL A 199 9.37 -2.63 -7.19
CA VAL A 199 7.99 -2.30 -6.80
C VAL A 199 8.02 -1.12 -5.84
N THR A 200 7.40 0.00 -6.22
CA THR A 200 7.35 1.22 -5.42
C THR A 200 5.98 1.41 -4.79
N LEU A 201 5.91 1.31 -3.46
CA LEU A 201 4.68 1.52 -2.72
C LEU A 201 4.54 3.00 -2.33
N ARG A 202 3.66 3.73 -3.04
CA ARG A 202 3.37 5.16 -2.76
C ARG A 202 2.40 5.37 -1.60
N PHE A 203 1.29 4.64 -1.61
CA PHE A 203 0.14 4.89 -0.73
C PHE A 203 0.23 4.16 0.62
N THR A 204 1.42 4.19 1.24
CA THR A 204 1.68 3.53 2.52
C THR A 204 1.13 4.32 3.71
N LYS A 205 0.97 3.71 4.89
CA LYS A 205 0.36 4.38 6.05
C LYS A 205 1.04 5.72 6.36
N GLY A 206 0.27 6.81 6.34
CA GLY A 206 0.74 8.16 6.65
C GLY A 206 1.17 8.99 5.45
N TRP A 207 1.05 8.44 4.23
CA TRP A 207 1.40 9.12 2.97
C TRP A 207 0.72 10.49 2.82
N GLU A 208 -0.54 10.64 3.23
CA GLU A 208 -1.31 11.90 3.17
C GLU A 208 -0.67 13.04 3.97
N ARG A 209 0.11 12.72 5.01
CA ARG A 209 0.81 13.73 5.81
C ARG A 209 2.19 14.03 5.26
N ARG A 210 2.88 12.99 4.78
CA ARG A 210 4.22 13.07 4.22
C ARG A 210 4.45 11.89 3.29
N GLU A 211 4.66 12.19 2.02
CA GLU A 211 5.06 11.19 1.04
C GLU A 211 6.39 10.56 1.44
N ASN A 212 6.41 9.22 1.46
CA ASN A 212 7.61 8.44 1.75
C ASN A 212 7.53 7.08 1.03
N PRO A 213 7.56 7.09 -0.32
CA PRO A 213 7.44 5.87 -1.10
C PRO A 213 8.58 4.91 -0.77
N LYS A 214 8.29 3.61 -0.80
CA LYS A 214 9.27 2.55 -0.53
C LYS A 214 9.39 1.64 -1.73
N THR A 215 10.61 1.51 -2.24
CA THR A 215 10.92 0.64 -3.39
C THR A 215 11.54 -0.65 -2.91
N PHE A 216 10.93 -1.77 -3.27
CA PHE A 216 11.37 -3.13 -2.99
C PHE A 216 11.93 -3.75 -4.26
N ILE A 217 12.97 -4.57 -4.13
CA ILE A 217 13.63 -5.23 -5.25
C ILE A 217 13.27 -6.71 -5.20
N PHE A 218 12.73 -7.20 -6.31
CA PHE A 218 12.37 -8.59 -6.54
C PHE A 218 13.27 -9.14 -7.65
N TYR A 219 13.60 -10.42 -7.57
CA TYR A 219 14.40 -11.13 -8.56
C TYR A 219 13.84 -12.54 -8.71
N GLU A 220 14.19 -13.21 -9.81
CA GLU A 220 13.80 -14.60 -10.01
C GLU A 220 14.42 -15.48 -8.91
N VAL A 221 13.62 -16.40 -8.40
CA VAL A 221 14.05 -17.39 -7.41
C VAL A 221 13.93 -18.79 -8.01
N ASP A 222 14.79 -19.72 -7.57
CA ASP A 222 14.88 -21.07 -8.16
C ASP A 222 13.55 -21.85 -8.08
N THR A 223 12.77 -21.59 -7.03
CA THR A 223 11.47 -22.22 -6.84
C THR A 223 10.38 -21.40 -7.52
N LEU A 224 9.90 -21.90 -8.66
CA LEU A 224 8.91 -21.23 -9.52
C LEU A 224 7.65 -20.74 -8.78
N LEU A 225 7.16 -21.51 -7.79
CA LEU A 225 5.99 -21.14 -6.98
C LEU A 225 6.18 -19.81 -6.23
N PHE A 226 7.43 -19.46 -5.93
CA PHE A 226 7.80 -18.26 -5.18
C PHE A 226 8.25 -17.10 -6.06
N ASP A 227 8.34 -17.29 -7.37
CA ASP A 227 8.74 -16.24 -8.29
C ASP A 227 7.59 -15.26 -8.54
N ALA A 228 7.79 -14.00 -8.16
CA ALA A 228 6.83 -12.93 -8.37
C ALA A 228 6.97 -12.30 -9.77
N ILE A 229 8.11 -12.47 -10.45
CA ILE A 229 8.35 -11.84 -11.76
C ILE A 229 7.51 -12.50 -12.83
N LEU A 230 7.43 -13.83 -12.86
CA LEU A 230 6.65 -14.55 -13.86
C LEU A 230 5.13 -14.26 -13.86
N PRO A 231 4.42 -14.29 -12.72
CA PRO A 231 3.01 -13.93 -12.72
C PRO A 231 2.82 -12.44 -13.03
N PHE A 232 3.73 -11.54 -12.62
CA PHE A 232 3.69 -10.13 -13.05
C PHE A 232 3.87 -9.98 -14.56
N LEU A 233 4.87 -10.65 -15.15
CA LEU A 233 5.13 -10.67 -16.59
C LEU A 233 3.92 -11.18 -17.36
N SER A 234 3.27 -12.23 -16.85
CA SER A 234 2.05 -12.79 -17.44
C SER A 234 0.91 -11.77 -17.44
N LEU A 235 0.69 -11.04 -16.33
CA LEU A 235 -0.30 -9.97 -16.28
C LEU A 235 0.03 -8.82 -17.25
N ALA A 236 1.31 -8.40 -17.31
CA ALA A 236 1.75 -7.34 -18.21
C ALA A 236 1.55 -7.71 -19.70
N LEU A 237 1.74 -8.98 -20.06
CA LEU A 237 1.45 -9.50 -21.40
C LEU A 237 -0.05 -9.57 -21.68
N LEU A 238 -0.85 -10.08 -20.75
CA LEU A 238 -2.32 -10.11 -20.86
C LEU A 238 -2.90 -8.71 -21.03
N ASP A 239 -2.30 -7.72 -20.38
CA ASP A 239 -2.74 -6.33 -20.42
C ASP A 239 -2.10 -5.56 -21.60
N ASN A 240 -1.28 -6.21 -22.44
CA ASN A 240 -0.54 -5.60 -23.55
C ASN A 240 0.21 -4.32 -23.11
N ALA A 241 0.84 -4.39 -21.93
CA ALA A 241 1.34 -3.22 -21.21
C ALA A 241 2.69 -2.70 -21.74
N PHE A 242 3.49 -3.56 -22.36
CA PHE A 242 4.83 -3.20 -22.84
C PHE A 242 4.79 -2.20 -23.98
N LYS A 243 5.64 -1.17 -23.90
CA LYS A 243 5.89 -0.26 -25.03
C LYS A 243 6.78 -0.89 -26.10
N SER A 244 7.65 -1.81 -25.70
CA SER A 244 8.47 -2.64 -26.58
C SER A 244 7.66 -3.78 -27.20
N ASP A 245 8.16 -4.35 -28.29
CA ASP A 245 7.53 -5.49 -28.99
C ASP A 245 7.78 -6.83 -28.28
N VAL A 246 7.36 -6.92 -27.02
CA VAL A 246 7.43 -8.14 -26.21
C VAL A 246 6.02 -8.74 -26.18
N GLN A 247 5.83 -9.80 -26.97
CA GLN A 247 4.52 -10.42 -27.17
C GLN A 247 4.34 -11.73 -26.38
N SER A 248 5.43 -12.29 -25.87
CA SER A 248 5.43 -13.52 -25.09
C SER A 248 6.48 -13.52 -23.99
N VAL A 249 6.32 -14.45 -23.05
CA VAL A 249 7.34 -14.73 -22.02
C VAL A 249 8.66 -15.16 -22.68
N GLU A 250 8.59 -15.96 -23.75
CA GLU A 250 9.79 -16.40 -24.47
C GLU A 250 10.53 -15.22 -25.12
N ASP A 251 9.82 -14.27 -25.72
CA ASP A 251 10.42 -13.05 -26.29
C ASP A 251 11.17 -12.27 -25.21
N PHE A 252 10.56 -12.13 -24.02
CA PHE A 252 11.20 -11.47 -22.89
C PHE A 252 12.53 -12.12 -22.51
N TYR A 253 12.57 -13.45 -22.37
CA TYR A 253 13.79 -14.18 -21.99
C TYR A 253 14.84 -14.29 -23.11
N ARG A 254 14.46 -14.04 -24.37
CA ARG A 254 15.41 -13.96 -25.50
C ARG A 254 16.17 -12.64 -25.55
N ILE A 255 15.69 -11.60 -24.86
CA ILE A 255 16.36 -10.29 -24.82
C ILE A 255 17.68 -10.39 -24.07
N ARG A 256 18.72 -9.73 -24.59
CA ARG A 256 20.05 -9.67 -23.99
C ARG A 256 20.54 -8.24 -23.84
N VAL A 257 21.17 -7.95 -22.70
CA VAL A 257 21.77 -6.64 -22.41
C VAL A 257 23.06 -6.48 -23.22
N ARG A 258 23.00 -5.61 -24.23
CA ARG A 258 24.15 -5.33 -25.10
C ARG A 258 25.14 -4.38 -24.41
N ALA A 259 26.42 -4.73 -24.45
CA ALA A 259 27.49 -3.83 -24.02
C ALA A 259 27.44 -2.51 -24.83
N PRO A 260 27.84 -1.37 -24.25
CA PRO A 260 28.40 -1.17 -22.90
C PRO A 260 27.35 -1.01 -21.78
N ARG A 261 26.05 -1.24 -22.03
CA ARG A 261 25.03 -1.14 -20.98
C ARG A 261 25.14 -2.29 -19.98
N HIS A 262 24.75 -2.00 -18.75
CA HIS A 262 24.66 -2.96 -17.64
C HIS A 262 23.23 -3.37 -17.30
N SER A 263 22.23 -2.67 -17.84
CA SER A 263 20.83 -3.07 -17.76
C SER A 263 20.01 -2.60 -18.95
N ILE A 264 18.80 -3.14 -19.07
CA ILE A 264 17.72 -2.63 -19.93
C ILE A 264 16.49 -2.44 -19.04
N ASP A 265 15.89 -1.26 -19.09
CA ASP A 265 14.61 -0.98 -18.44
C ASP A 265 13.49 -1.19 -19.46
N PHE A 266 12.38 -1.80 -19.04
CA PHE A 266 11.19 -1.96 -19.87
C PHE A 266 10.18 -0.87 -19.56
N ASP A 267 9.82 -0.10 -20.58
CA ASP A 267 8.83 0.96 -20.48
C ASP A 267 7.41 0.43 -20.70
N TRP A 268 6.46 0.98 -19.96
CA TRP A 268 5.03 0.77 -20.17
C TRP A 268 4.47 1.76 -21.18
N LYS A 269 3.41 1.36 -21.89
CA LYS A 269 2.62 2.29 -22.71
C LYS A 269 2.02 3.41 -21.86
N ASP A 270 1.80 4.57 -22.46
CA ASP A 270 1.35 5.74 -21.69
C ASP A 270 -0.08 5.59 -21.16
N ASP A 271 -0.94 4.85 -21.86
CA ASP A 271 -2.34 4.56 -21.51
C ASP A 271 -2.50 3.52 -20.39
N ILE A 272 -1.53 2.62 -20.18
CA ILE A 272 -1.60 1.58 -19.14
C ILE A 272 -0.96 1.99 -17.80
N LYS A 273 -0.13 3.05 -17.77
CA LYS A 273 0.67 3.43 -16.60
C LYS A 273 -0.16 3.61 -15.33
N ASP A 274 -1.33 4.21 -15.46
CA ASP A 274 -2.23 4.51 -14.34
C ASP A 274 -3.26 3.40 -14.09
N THR A 275 -3.24 2.33 -14.86
CA THR A 275 -4.09 1.16 -14.65
C THR A 275 -3.61 0.34 -13.45
N PRO A 276 -4.50 -0.02 -12.50
CA PRO A 276 -4.17 -0.92 -11.41
C PRO A 276 -3.69 -2.29 -11.90
N ILE A 277 -2.67 -2.86 -11.25
CA ILE A 277 -2.19 -4.21 -11.59
C ILE A 277 -3.21 -5.27 -11.16
N PHE A 278 -3.76 -5.12 -9.96
CA PHE A 278 -4.79 -5.99 -9.40
C PHE A 278 -6.16 -5.38 -9.68
N ARG A 279 -6.99 -6.09 -10.44
CA ARG A 279 -8.27 -5.56 -10.92
C ARG A 279 -9.44 -6.47 -10.56
N GLN A 280 -10.57 -5.83 -10.27
CA GLN A 280 -11.80 -6.49 -9.86
C GLN A 280 -12.47 -7.14 -11.07
N ALA A 281 -12.97 -8.36 -10.91
CA ALA A 281 -13.86 -8.96 -11.89
C ALA A 281 -15.28 -8.41 -11.70
N LEU A 282 -15.88 -7.94 -12.80
CA LEU A 282 -17.21 -7.34 -12.84
C LEU A 282 -18.08 -8.06 -13.87
N VAL A 283 -19.39 -7.97 -13.69
CA VAL A 283 -20.36 -8.44 -14.69
C VAL A 283 -20.38 -7.41 -15.83
N ALA A 284 -19.98 -7.84 -17.02
CA ALA A 284 -20.08 -7.02 -18.23
C ALA A 284 -21.55 -6.86 -18.66
N HIS A 285 -21.84 -5.90 -19.53
CA HIS A 285 -23.19 -5.64 -20.05
C HIS A 285 -23.85 -6.85 -20.72
N GLU A 286 -23.06 -7.82 -21.19
CA GLU A 286 -23.51 -9.05 -21.83
C GLU A 286 -23.72 -10.21 -20.85
N GLY A 287 -23.63 -9.97 -19.53
CA GLY A 287 -23.79 -10.97 -18.48
C GLY A 287 -22.56 -11.85 -18.24
N THR A 288 -21.51 -11.71 -19.05
CA THR A 288 -20.22 -12.38 -18.85
C THR A 288 -19.41 -11.70 -17.75
N ILE A 289 -18.74 -12.48 -16.89
CA ILE A 289 -17.86 -11.90 -15.87
C ILE A 289 -16.46 -11.75 -16.44
N GLN A 290 -15.89 -10.54 -16.35
CA GLN A 290 -14.54 -10.24 -16.83
C GLN A 290 -13.84 -9.24 -15.91
N THR A 291 -12.52 -9.33 -15.84
CA THR A 291 -11.68 -8.36 -15.13
C THR A 291 -11.89 -6.96 -15.72
N SER A 292 -12.26 -6.02 -14.86
CA SER A 292 -12.46 -4.62 -15.21
C SER A 292 -11.21 -4.02 -15.86
N PRO A 293 -11.35 -3.16 -16.88
CA PRO A 293 -10.21 -2.48 -17.47
C PRO A 293 -9.53 -1.51 -16.48
N THR A 294 -10.26 -0.94 -15.52
CA THR A 294 -9.76 0.15 -14.68
C THR A 294 -10.02 -0.03 -13.19
N GLU A 295 -10.99 -0.87 -12.79
CA GLU A 295 -11.38 -0.97 -11.38
C GLU A 295 -10.40 -1.82 -10.58
N ALA A 296 -9.82 -1.21 -9.53
CA ALA A 296 -8.91 -1.87 -8.62
C ALA A 296 -9.57 -3.02 -7.85
N LEU A 297 -8.80 -4.08 -7.56
CA LEU A 297 -9.29 -5.22 -6.79
C LEU A 297 -9.82 -4.80 -5.41
N HIS A 298 -11.00 -5.30 -5.04
CA HIS A 298 -11.57 -5.02 -3.72
C HIS A 298 -10.90 -5.83 -2.62
N TYR A 299 -10.74 -5.23 -1.44
CA TYR A 299 -10.18 -5.88 -0.25
C TYR A 299 -10.94 -7.15 0.12
N HIS A 300 -12.28 -7.11 0.06
CA HIS A 300 -13.10 -8.27 0.42
C HIS A 300 -13.00 -9.39 -0.61
N THR A 301 -12.77 -9.08 -1.89
CA THR A 301 -12.46 -10.10 -2.92
C THR A 301 -11.14 -10.79 -2.59
N TYR A 302 -10.10 -10.02 -2.27
CA TYR A 302 -8.81 -10.61 -1.86
C TYR A 302 -8.96 -11.44 -0.57
N LEU A 303 -9.64 -10.91 0.45
CA LEU A 303 -9.89 -11.61 1.70
C LEU A 303 -10.65 -12.93 1.45
N TYR A 304 -11.70 -12.91 0.64
CA TYR A 304 -12.48 -14.08 0.28
C TYR A 304 -11.62 -15.16 -0.39
N TYR A 305 -10.83 -14.78 -1.41
CA TYR A 305 -9.93 -15.71 -2.08
C TYR A 305 -8.94 -16.36 -1.12
N LEU A 306 -8.33 -15.58 -0.23
CA LEU A 306 -7.36 -16.09 0.73
C LEU A 306 -8.01 -16.98 1.80
N GLN A 307 -9.21 -16.62 2.28
CA GLN A 307 -9.98 -17.44 3.22
C GLN A 307 -10.40 -18.77 2.60
N ARG A 308 -10.87 -18.74 1.34
CA ARG A 308 -11.21 -19.94 0.58
C ARG A 308 -10.00 -20.85 0.46
N LEU A 309 -8.86 -20.32 -0.01
CA LEU A 309 -7.62 -21.10 -0.12
C LEU A 309 -7.18 -21.67 1.22
N GLY A 310 -7.28 -20.90 2.30
CA GLY A 310 -6.99 -21.38 3.65
C GLY A 310 -7.84 -22.58 4.04
N LEU A 311 -9.16 -22.48 3.82
CA LEU A 311 -10.11 -23.56 4.09
C LEU A 311 -9.82 -24.81 3.24
N THR A 312 -9.61 -24.66 1.93
CA THR A 312 -9.38 -25.79 1.03
C THR A 312 -8.02 -26.44 1.21
N THR A 313 -7.02 -25.67 1.66
CA THR A 313 -5.70 -26.19 2.05
C THR A 313 -5.74 -26.89 3.42
N GLY A 314 -6.81 -26.70 4.21
CA GLY A 314 -7.01 -27.37 5.49
C GLY A 314 -6.44 -26.62 6.70
N PHE A 315 -6.20 -25.31 6.60
CA PHE A 315 -5.80 -24.51 7.75
C PHE A 315 -6.93 -24.40 8.78
N MET A 316 -6.62 -24.68 10.04
CA MET A 316 -7.58 -24.49 11.14
C MET A 316 -7.93 -23.00 11.36
N GLN A 317 -6.99 -22.11 11.06
CA GLN A 317 -7.15 -20.68 11.23
C GLN A 317 -7.70 -20.05 9.95
N ILE A 318 -8.64 -19.11 10.11
CA ILE A 318 -9.16 -18.32 8.99
C ILE A 318 -8.06 -17.38 8.50
N LEU A 319 -7.50 -17.70 7.33
CA LEU A 319 -6.46 -16.89 6.73
C LEU A 319 -6.96 -15.49 6.40
N ASN A 320 -6.08 -14.51 6.54
CA ASN A 320 -6.32 -13.15 6.13
C ASN A 320 -4.97 -12.49 5.79
N PRO A 321 -4.98 -11.36 5.07
CA PRO A 321 -3.74 -10.73 4.61
C PRO A 321 -2.76 -10.32 5.73
N TYR A 322 -3.25 -10.14 6.97
CA TYR A 322 -2.38 -9.84 8.10
C TYR A 322 -1.59 -11.06 8.61
N CYS A 323 -1.99 -12.29 8.29
CA CYS A 323 -1.20 -13.49 8.59
C CYS A 323 0.12 -13.47 7.80
N ILE A 324 0.05 -13.21 6.48
CA ILE A 324 1.21 -13.06 5.59
C ILE A 324 2.09 -11.91 6.07
N ARG A 325 1.50 -10.72 6.29
CA ARG A 325 2.25 -9.54 6.73
C ARG A 325 3.00 -9.75 8.06
N ARG A 326 2.43 -10.53 8.99
CA ARG A 326 3.13 -10.88 10.24
C ARG A 326 4.31 -11.80 9.97
N GLY A 327 4.14 -12.81 9.12
CA GLY A 327 5.22 -13.72 8.77
C GLY A 327 6.36 -13.02 8.04
N SER A 328 6.04 -12.10 7.13
CA SER A 328 7.03 -11.19 6.55
C SER A 328 7.76 -10.35 7.58
N GLY A 329 7.05 -9.90 8.61
CA GLY A 329 7.64 -9.14 9.71
C GLY A 329 8.63 -9.96 10.50
N GLU A 330 8.25 -11.17 10.90
CA GLU A 330 9.13 -12.11 11.64
C GLU A 330 10.35 -12.52 10.80
N ALA A 331 10.16 -12.78 9.51
CA ALA A 331 11.24 -13.10 8.59
C ALA A 331 12.28 -11.97 8.48
N VAL A 332 11.82 -10.71 8.39
CA VAL A 332 12.71 -9.54 8.33
C VAL A 332 13.35 -9.25 9.69
N GLU A 333 12.63 -9.45 10.79
CA GLU A 333 13.15 -9.29 12.14
C GLU A 333 14.34 -10.23 12.41
N ALA A 334 14.30 -11.44 11.86
CA ALA A 334 15.36 -12.42 12.03
C ALA A 334 16.69 -12.04 11.34
N VAL A 335 16.68 -11.19 10.30
CA VAL A 335 17.86 -10.89 9.47
C VAL A 335 18.22 -9.40 9.36
N GLY A 336 17.27 -8.51 9.67
CA GLY A 336 17.37 -7.08 9.48
C GLY A 336 17.59 -6.30 10.78
N THR A 337 18.07 -5.06 10.65
CA THR A 337 18.09 -4.12 11.78
C THR A 337 16.69 -3.64 12.13
N GLN A 338 16.48 -3.15 13.35
CA GLN A 338 15.20 -2.57 13.76
C GLN A 338 14.73 -1.43 12.84
N ALA A 339 15.66 -0.63 12.30
CA ALA A 339 15.33 0.41 11.34
C ALA A 339 14.84 -0.17 10.00
N GLN A 340 15.46 -1.24 9.50
CA GLN A 340 14.99 -1.93 8.29
C GLN A 340 13.62 -2.60 8.53
N LEU A 341 13.41 -3.25 9.67
CA LEU A 341 12.12 -3.82 10.04
C LEU A 341 11.02 -2.76 10.06
N GLN A 342 11.27 -1.63 10.72
CA GLN A 342 10.34 -0.49 10.75
C GLN A 342 10.06 0.08 9.35
N GLN A 343 11.08 0.12 8.49
CA GLN A 343 10.94 0.57 7.10
C GLN A 343 10.06 -0.40 6.30
N VAL A 344 10.33 -1.71 6.36
CA VAL A 344 9.60 -2.76 5.63
C VAL A 344 8.15 -2.86 6.11
N ILE A 345 7.93 -2.91 7.42
CA ILE A 345 6.57 -2.97 7.98
C ILE A 345 5.85 -1.61 7.85
N GLN A 346 6.53 -0.53 7.45
CA GLN A 346 5.94 0.80 7.29
C GLN A 346 5.31 1.27 8.62
N HIS A 347 6.11 1.26 9.68
CA HIS A 347 5.76 1.78 11.00
C HIS A 347 6.20 3.24 11.16
N LYS A 348 5.35 4.03 11.82
CA LYS A 348 5.51 5.49 11.95
C LYS A 348 6.51 5.88 13.05
N GLU A 349 6.65 5.06 14.09
CA GLU A 349 7.48 5.32 15.28
C GLU A 349 8.97 5.05 15.02
N ALA A 350 9.41 5.48 13.86
CA ALA A 350 10.78 5.35 13.44
C ALA A 350 11.43 6.71 13.69
N ALA A 351 12.53 6.71 14.45
CA ALA A 351 13.25 7.92 14.87
C ALA A 351 13.55 8.86 13.69
N THR A 352 13.92 10.12 13.97
CA THR A 352 14.31 11.17 13.00
C THR A 352 15.13 10.66 11.81
N TYR A 353 15.97 9.63 12.03
CA TYR A 353 16.78 8.96 11.01
C TYR A 353 15.98 8.37 9.82
N GLN A 354 14.73 7.94 10.00
CA GLN A 354 13.92 7.38 8.91
C GLN A 354 13.47 8.39 7.87
N ALA A 355 13.61 9.69 8.15
CA ALA A 355 13.50 10.71 7.13
C ALA A 355 14.71 10.73 6.17
N TYR A 356 15.85 10.16 6.57
CA TYR A 356 17.10 10.12 5.82
C TYR A 356 17.41 8.75 5.23
N ILE A 357 16.66 7.71 5.60
CA ILE A 357 16.84 6.37 5.03
C ILE A 357 16.47 6.38 3.55
N ASN A 358 17.25 5.69 2.73
CA ASN A 358 16.97 5.54 1.31
C ASN A 358 15.56 4.95 1.10
N GLN A 359 14.80 5.48 0.14
CA GLN A 359 13.48 4.95 -0.25
C GLN A 359 13.59 3.51 -0.77
N ARG A 360 14.71 3.15 -1.40
CA ARG A 360 15.04 1.78 -1.76
C ARG A 360 15.39 0.97 -0.51
N VAL A 361 14.56 -0.03 -0.23
CA VAL A 361 14.72 -0.96 0.90
C VAL A 361 16.01 -1.74 0.69
N GLN A 362 16.94 -1.61 1.65
CA GLN A 362 18.25 -2.29 1.59
C GLN A 362 18.21 -3.72 2.13
N CYS A 363 17.16 -4.07 2.86
CA CYS A 363 16.94 -5.45 3.32
C CYS A 363 16.46 -6.30 2.15
N ASP A 364 17.07 -7.47 1.97
CA ASP A 364 16.64 -8.48 0.99
C ASP A 364 15.39 -9.19 1.50
N THR A 365 14.22 -8.60 1.27
CA THR A 365 12.97 -9.11 1.81
C THR A 365 12.51 -10.40 1.14
N VAL A 366 12.92 -10.64 -0.12
CA VAL A 366 12.69 -11.91 -0.83
C VAL A 366 13.47 -13.02 -0.14
N ALA A 367 14.80 -12.88 0.00
CA ALA A 367 15.63 -13.88 0.67
C ALA A 367 15.22 -14.07 2.14
N ALA A 368 14.90 -12.97 2.84
CA ALA A 368 14.44 -13.02 4.22
C ALA A 368 13.19 -13.89 4.37
N PHE A 369 12.16 -13.64 3.57
CA PHE A 369 10.91 -14.42 3.61
C PHE A 369 11.14 -15.88 3.24
N LEU A 370 12.01 -16.14 2.27
CA LEU A 370 12.33 -17.50 1.83
C LEU A 370 13.32 -18.23 2.74
N GLY A 371 13.81 -17.61 3.82
CA GLY A 371 14.81 -18.21 4.70
C GLY A 371 16.14 -18.52 3.99
N GLN A 372 16.46 -17.76 2.94
CA GLN A 372 17.63 -17.97 2.10
C GLN A 372 18.73 -16.92 2.35
N PRO A 373 19.99 -17.21 2.00
CA PRO A 373 21.04 -16.20 1.99
C PRO A 373 20.72 -15.06 1.03
N SER A 374 20.93 -13.81 1.47
CA SER A 374 20.69 -12.63 0.64
C SER A 374 21.59 -12.57 -0.61
N ASN A 375 21.00 -12.23 -1.75
CA ASN A 375 21.72 -11.94 -2.99
C ASN A 375 22.21 -10.48 -3.00
N LYS A 376 23.20 -10.19 -2.14
CA LYS A 376 23.75 -8.84 -1.96
C LYS A 376 24.35 -8.26 -3.24
N ALA A 377 24.92 -9.10 -4.11
CA ALA A 377 25.51 -8.66 -5.37
C ALA A 377 24.42 -8.14 -6.33
N LEU A 378 23.32 -8.88 -6.47
CA LEU A 378 22.17 -8.47 -7.28
C LEU A 378 21.53 -7.19 -6.72
N LEU A 379 21.27 -7.15 -5.41
CA LEU A 379 20.71 -5.96 -4.76
C LEU A 379 21.57 -4.72 -4.98
N LYS A 380 22.90 -4.87 -4.91
CA LYS A 380 23.83 -3.78 -5.20
C LYS A 380 23.77 -3.37 -6.67
N ALA A 381 23.75 -4.32 -7.60
CA ALA A 381 23.66 -4.06 -9.04
C ALA A 381 22.34 -3.38 -9.44
N ALA A 382 21.22 -3.81 -8.89
CA ALA A 382 19.91 -3.18 -9.07
C ALA A 382 19.83 -1.80 -8.38
N GLY A 383 20.44 -1.68 -7.21
CA GLY A 383 20.31 -0.52 -6.32
C GLY A 383 21.19 0.68 -6.69
N HIS A 384 22.34 0.48 -7.34
CA HIS A 384 23.32 1.55 -7.59
C HIS A 384 22.98 2.42 -8.82
N MET A 385 23.31 3.72 -8.72
CA MET A 385 23.19 4.67 -9.83
C MET A 385 24.00 4.27 -11.07
N SER A 386 25.11 3.56 -10.90
CA SER A 386 25.97 3.09 -11.99
C SER A 386 25.23 2.18 -12.98
N ARG A 387 24.11 1.57 -12.56
CA ARG A 387 23.26 0.76 -13.43
C ARG A 387 22.76 1.54 -14.66
N PHE A 388 22.46 2.83 -14.50
CA PHE A 388 21.89 3.67 -15.57
C PHE A 388 22.93 4.27 -16.52
N VAL A 389 24.21 3.97 -16.32
CA VAL A 389 25.28 4.53 -17.15
C VAL A 389 25.27 3.89 -18.53
N ASP A 390 25.09 4.72 -19.57
CA ASP A 390 25.40 4.37 -20.95
C ASP A 390 26.54 5.29 -21.42
N PRO A 391 27.77 4.77 -21.58
CA PRO A 391 28.90 5.56 -22.08
C PRO A 391 28.70 6.16 -23.47
N ARG A 392 27.68 5.71 -24.23
CA ARG A 392 27.31 6.25 -25.54
C ARG A 392 26.22 7.31 -25.47
N ALA A 393 25.67 7.58 -24.30
CA ALA A 393 24.68 8.63 -24.13
C ALA A 393 25.32 9.97 -24.55
N PRO A 394 24.66 10.77 -25.41
CA PRO A 394 25.19 12.07 -25.81
C PRO A 394 25.41 12.96 -24.59
N THR A 395 26.66 13.37 -24.33
CA THR A 395 27.02 14.27 -23.24
C THR A 395 26.86 15.75 -23.61
N HIS A 396 26.73 16.04 -24.90
CA HIS A 396 26.52 17.37 -25.43
C HIS A 396 25.26 17.38 -26.30
N ALA A 397 24.38 18.36 -26.06
CA ALA A 397 23.29 18.64 -26.97
C ALA A 397 23.87 19.15 -28.31
N SER A 398 23.23 18.78 -29.44
CA SER A 398 23.65 19.30 -30.74
C SER A 398 23.51 20.82 -30.79
N THR A 399 24.38 21.51 -31.53
CA THR A 399 24.33 22.97 -31.70
C THR A 399 22.95 23.44 -32.19
N VAL A 400 22.29 22.62 -33.02
CA VAL A 400 20.93 22.86 -33.52
C VAL A 400 19.90 22.82 -32.39
N LYS A 401 19.87 21.76 -31.56
CA LYS A 401 18.97 21.68 -30.41
C LYS A 401 19.23 22.78 -29.39
N LEU A 402 20.49 23.14 -29.17
CA LEU A 402 20.84 24.26 -28.29
C LEU A 402 20.32 25.59 -28.82
N ASN A 403 20.37 25.79 -30.14
CA ASN A 403 19.79 26.99 -30.76
C ASN A 403 18.27 26.97 -30.67
N GLU A 404 17.60 25.85 -30.96
CA GLU A 404 16.14 25.71 -30.80
C GLU A 404 15.68 26.06 -29.38
N ILE A 405 16.35 25.52 -28.36
CA ILE A 405 16.09 25.84 -26.94
C ILE A 405 16.33 27.33 -26.65
N LYS A 406 17.42 27.91 -27.17
CA LYS A 406 17.72 29.33 -26.97
C LYS A 406 16.74 30.26 -27.67
N THR A 407 16.12 29.82 -28.77
CA THR A 407 15.14 30.59 -29.55
C THR A 407 13.69 30.25 -29.20
N ASP A 408 13.46 29.30 -28.28
CA ASP A 408 12.12 28.93 -27.84
C ASP A 408 11.47 30.12 -27.11
N THR A 409 10.48 30.72 -27.77
CA THR A 409 9.78 31.91 -27.29
C THR A 409 9.03 31.68 -25.98
N THR A 410 8.59 30.45 -25.71
CA THR A 410 7.92 30.10 -24.45
C THR A 410 8.93 30.04 -23.32
N LEU A 411 10.08 29.39 -23.56
CA LEU A 411 11.15 29.30 -22.58
C LEU A 411 11.74 30.67 -22.25
N ILE A 412 11.99 31.52 -23.26
CA ILE A 412 12.47 32.90 -23.06
C ILE A 412 11.50 33.68 -22.16
N LYS A 413 10.19 33.64 -22.45
CA LYS A 413 9.18 34.31 -21.63
C LYS A 413 9.18 33.82 -20.18
N PHE A 414 9.31 32.51 -19.96
CA PHE A 414 9.37 31.97 -18.60
C PHE A 414 10.67 32.33 -17.87
N ILE A 415 11.80 32.42 -18.58
CA ILE A 415 13.06 32.90 -18.02
C ILE A 415 12.94 34.37 -17.61
N GLU A 416 12.42 35.23 -18.50
CA GLU A 416 12.20 36.65 -18.22
C GLU A 416 11.25 36.85 -17.02
N LEU A 417 10.16 36.08 -16.96
CA LEU A 417 9.23 36.11 -15.85
C LEU A 417 9.89 35.66 -14.54
N ARG A 418 10.62 34.54 -14.56
CA ARG A 418 11.38 34.04 -13.40
C ARG A 418 12.37 35.08 -12.89
N ASP A 419 13.10 35.73 -13.78
CA ASP A 419 14.15 36.68 -13.43
C ASP A 419 13.56 38.01 -12.93
N SER A 420 12.45 38.47 -13.51
CA SER A 420 11.67 39.60 -13.02
C SER A 420 11.16 39.36 -11.60
N LEU A 421 10.46 38.23 -11.38
CA LEU A 421 9.94 37.85 -10.07
C LEU A 421 11.05 37.64 -9.04
N SER A 422 12.15 36.99 -9.43
CA SER A 422 13.32 36.81 -8.56
C SER A 422 13.95 38.15 -8.16
N SER A 423 13.98 39.12 -9.07
CA SER A 423 14.51 40.46 -8.80
C SER A 423 13.60 41.27 -7.91
N GLU A 424 12.28 41.16 -8.09
CA GLU A 424 11.27 41.78 -7.22
C GLU A 424 11.37 41.25 -5.79
N VAL A 425 11.38 39.92 -5.62
CA VAL A 425 11.54 39.25 -4.31
C VAL A 425 12.85 39.66 -3.62
N ARG A 426 13.95 39.76 -4.36
CA ARG A 426 15.24 40.18 -3.80
C ARG A 426 15.28 41.67 -3.44
N ARG A 427 14.57 42.54 -4.16
CA ARG A 427 14.43 43.96 -3.76
C ARG A 427 13.64 44.11 -2.47
N GLU A 428 12.58 43.34 -2.28
CA GLU A 428 11.73 43.44 -1.09
C GLU A 428 12.36 42.83 0.15
N SER A 429 13.06 41.69 0.01
CA SER A 429 13.51 40.87 1.15
C SER A 429 15.01 40.60 1.21
N GLY A 430 15.81 41.16 0.29
CA GLY A 430 17.24 40.88 0.14
C GLY A 430 17.51 39.51 -0.49
N THR A 431 16.96 38.44 0.09
CA THR A 431 17.10 37.07 -0.42
C THR A 431 15.76 36.37 -0.56
N ILE A 432 15.69 35.39 -1.48
CA ILE A 432 14.50 34.55 -1.70
C ILE A 432 14.16 33.73 -0.44
N LYS A 433 15.18 33.33 0.33
CA LYS A 433 15.01 32.57 1.59
C LYS A 433 14.35 33.42 2.67
N GLU A 434 14.69 34.70 2.76
CA GLU A 434 14.06 35.64 3.69
C GLU A 434 12.62 35.99 3.29
N ALA A 435 12.36 36.17 2.00
CA ALA A 435 11.00 36.40 1.50
C ALA A 435 10.04 35.28 1.90
N LYS A 436 10.49 34.02 1.79
CA LYS A 436 9.71 32.85 2.22
C LYS A 436 9.44 32.79 3.73
N SER A 437 10.31 33.40 4.54
CA SER A 437 10.13 33.46 6.00
C SER A 437 9.25 34.63 6.45
N LYS A 438 9.21 35.71 5.67
CA LYS A 438 8.50 36.97 5.98
C LYS A 438 7.13 37.07 5.32
N GLY A 439 6.84 36.24 4.30
CA GLY A 439 5.54 36.19 3.60
C GLY A 439 5.32 37.41 2.71
N THR A 440 6.07 37.54 1.63
CA THR A 440 5.88 38.65 0.67
C THR A 440 4.68 38.40 -0.25
N LYS A 441 4.26 39.38 -1.06
CA LYS A 441 3.10 39.22 -1.97
C LYS A 441 3.18 38.02 -2.93
N LEU A 442 4.37 37.47 -3.15
CA LEU A 442 4.65 36.33 -4.03
C LEU A 442 4.77 34.98 -3.28
N TYR A 443 4.73 34.97 -1.94
CA TYR A 443 4.83 33.78 -1.07
C TYR A 443 3.94 33.92 0.17
#